data_AF-A0A7L2A6W4-F1
#
_entry.id   AF-A0A7L2A6W4-F1
#
_cell.length_a   1.000
_cell.length_b   1.000
_cell.length_c   1.000
_cell.angle_alpha   90.00
_cell.angle_beta   90.00
_cell.angle_gamma   90.00
#
_symmetry.space_group_name_H-M   'P 1'
#
loop_
_entity.id
_entity.type
_entity.pdbx_description
1 polymer ?
#
loop_
_entity_poly.entity_id
_entity_poly.type
_entity_poly.pdbx_seq_one_letter_code
_entity_poly.pdbx_strand_id
1 'polypeptide(L)'
;EPEFRYVAGMHGNEVLGRELLLNLMEFLCREFRRGNPRVVQLVTDTRIHLLPSMNPDGYETAYKLGSELAGWAMGRWTYEGIDLNHNFADLNTALWDAEDNDLVPHQFPNHYIPIPEY
;
A
#
# COMPACT_ATOMS: atom_id res chain seq x y z
N GLU A 1 -13.90 0.99 18.26
CA GLU A 1 -13.74 1.52 16.89
C GLU A 1 -12.64 0.71 16.20
N PRO A 2 -12.96 -0.14 15.21
CA PRO A 2 -11.96 -0.80 14.38
C PRO A 2 -11.16 0.20 13.52
N GLU A 3 -9.89 -0.11 13.27
CA GLU A 3 -9.03 0.65 12.37
C GLU A 3 -8.97 -0.03 11.00
N PHE A 4 -9.14 0.76 9.94
CA PHE A 4 -9.13 0.31 8.56
C PHE A 4 -8.17 1.16 7.74
N ARG A 5 -7.47 0.55 6.78
CA ARG A 5 -6.64 1.28 5.83
C ARG A 5 -6.78 0.81 4.38
N TYR A 6 -6.73 1.76 3.45
CA TYR A 6 -6.39 1.49 2.05
C TYR A 6 -5.10 2.22 1.67
N VAL A 7 -4.25 1.53 0.93
CA VAL A 7 -3.01 2.05 0.37
C VAL A 7 -3.05 1.84 -1.14
N ALA A 8 -2.73 2.87 -1.91
CA ALA A 8 -2.55 2.79 -3.35
C ALA A 8 -1.26 3.47 -3.80
N GLY A 9 -0.95 3.32 -5.09
CA GLY A 9 0.22 3.93 -5.70
C GLY A 9 1.53 3.43 -5.11
N MET A 10 1.63 2.15 -4.73
CA MET A 10 2.90 1.52 -4.33
C MET A 10 3.86 1.44 -5.54
N HIS A 11 3.31 1.11 -6.71
CA HIS A 11 3.96 1.40 -7.98
C HIS A 11 3.39 2.71 -8.52
N GLY A 12 4.26 3.66 -8.83
CA GLY A 12 3.83 5.01 -9.22
C GLY A 12 3.07 5.05 -10.55
N ASN A 13 3.36 4.12 -11.47
CA ASN A 13 2.68 3.99 -12.76
C ASN A 13 1.32 3.26 -12.69
N GLU A 14 0.98 2.64 -11.56
CA GLU A 14 -0.32 1.97 -11.34
C GLU A 14 -1.36 2.95 -10.77
N VAL A 15 -1.69 3.96 -11.59
CA VAL A 15 -2.36 5.21 -11.14
C VAL A 15 -3.83 5.02 -10.72
N LEU A 16 -4.54 4.00 -11.23
CA LEU A 16 -5.99 3.88 -11.00
C LEU A 16 -6.38 3.85 -9.51
N GLY A 17 -5.61 3.13 -8.69
CA GLY A 17 -5.89 3.05 -7.25
C GLY A 17 -5.79 4.40 -6.55
N ARG A 18 -4.83 5.25 -6.95
CA ARG A 18 -4.66 6.61 -6.42
C ARG A 18 -5.91 7.44 -6.64
N GLU A 19 -6.38 7.48 -7.88
CA GLU A 19 -7.55 8.27 -8.27
C GLU A 19 -8.84 7.72 -7.64
N LEU A 20 -8.98 6.40 -7.51
CA LEU A 20 -10.12 5.80 -6.80
C LEU A 20 -10.12 6.19 -5.31
N LEU A 21 -8.97 6.25 -4.64
CA LEU A 21 -8.90 6.70 -3.25
C LEU A 21 -9.23 8.19 -3.10
N LEU A 22 -8.77 9.05 -4.01
CA LEU A 22 -9.16 10.46 -4.03
C LEU A 22 -10.68 10.62 -4.23
N ASN A 23 -11.27 9.87 -5.15
CA ASN A 23 -12.72 9.85 -5.36
C ASN A 23 -13.48 9.32 -4.14
N LEU A 24 -12.96 8.28 -3.47
CA LEU A 24 -13.54 7.75 -2.24
C LEU A 24 -13.51 8.79 -1.11
N MET A 25 -12.40 9.52 -0.95
CA MET A 25 -12.30 10.62 0.03
C MET A 25 -13.38 11.68 -0.22
N GLU A 26 -13.53 12.12 -1.46
CA GLU A 26 -14.56 13.08 -1.83
C GLU A 26 -15.98 12.53 -1.58
N PHE A 27 -16.22 11.27 -1.97
CA PHE A 27 -17.50 10.59 -1.78
C PHE A 27 -17.88 10.51 -0.30
N LEU A 28 -16.98 10.07 0.57
CA LEU A 28 -17.22 9.96 2.01
C LEU A 28 -17.59 11.32 2.60
N CYS A 29 -16.84 12.38 2.27
CA CYS A 29 -17.12 13.73 2.75
C CYS A 29 -18.49 14.25 2.28
N ARG A 30 -18.83 14.06 1.00
CA ARG A 30 -20.10 14.55 0.43
C ARG A 30 -21.30 13.80 0.99
N GLU A 31 -21.23 12.48 1.04
CA GLU A 31 -22.35 11.65 1.50
C GLU A 31 -22.56 11.73 3.01
N PHE A 32 -21.49 11.91 3.79
CA PHE A 32 -21.59 12.20 5.21
C PHE A 32 -22.36 13.51 5.44
N ARG A 33 -21.99 14.59 4.74
CA ARG A 33 -22.68 15.89 4.82
C ARG A 33 -24.14 15.85 4.36
N ARG A 34 -24.47 14.97 3.41
CA ARG A 34 -25.85 14.74 2.95
C ARG A 34 -26.68 13.90 3.91
N GLY A 35 -26.06 13.34 4.96
CA GLY A 35 -26.75 12.49 5.92
C GLY A 35 -27.08 11.10 5.38
N ASN A 36 -26.31 10.59 4.41
CA ASN A 36 -26.48 9.23 3.90
C ASN A 36 -26.28 8.22 5.06
N PRO A 37 -27.31 7.45 5.46
CA PRO A 37 -27.24 6.63 6.67
C PRO A 37 -26.08 5.64 6.68
N ARG A 38 -25.76 5.06 5.51
CA ARG A 38 -24.67 4.09 5.37
C ARG A 38 -23.31 4.74 5.61
N VAL A 39 -23.08 5.92 5.03
CA VAL A 39 -21.78 6.61 5.13
C VAL A 39 -21.61 7.23 6.51
N VAL A 40 -22.68 7.81 7.08
CA VAL A 40 -22.66 8.35 8.44
C VAL A 40 -22.30 7.25 9.43
N GLN A 41 -22.95 6.09 9.36
CA GLN A 41 -22.61 4.96 10.23
C GLN A 41 -21.16 4.49 10.02
N LEU A 42 -20.75 4.30 8.75
CA LEU A 42 -19.40 3.84 8.42
C LEU A 42 -18.31 4.76 9.00
N VAL A 43 -18.44 6.08 8.82
CA VAL A 43 -17.46 7.07 9.29
C VAL A 43 -17.52 7.26 10.81
N THR A 44 -18.68 7.08 11.43
CA THR A 44 -18.84 7.21 12.89
C THR A 44 -18.28 6.02 13.65
N ASP A 45 -18.44 4.81 13.09
CA ASP A 45 -18.10 3.57 13.79
C ASP A 45 -16.70 3.05 13.46
N THR A 46 -16.01 3.60 12.45
CA THR A 46 -14.72 3.10 11.94
C THR A 46 -13.68 4.21 11.77
N ARG A 47 -12.44 3.94 12.20
CA ARG A 47 -11.30 4.82 11.94
C ARG A 47 -10.67 4.49 10.59
N ILE A 48 -10.91 5.34 9.58
CA ILE A 48 -10.51 5.09 8.19
C ILE A 48 -9.24 5.87 7.84
N HIS A 49 -8.18 5.18 7.45
CA HIS A 49 -6.92 5.75 6.96
C HIS A 49 -6.78 5.49 5.45
N LEU A 50 -6.67 6.56 4.65
CA LEU A 50 -6.51 6.43 3.19
C LEU A 50 -5.16 7.03 2.78
N LEU A 51 -4.32 6.22 2.14
CA LEU A 51 -3.03 6.63 1.56
C LEU A 51 -3.11 6.53 0.03
N PRO A 52 -3.38 7.64 -0.68
CA PRO A 52 -3.57 7.62 -2.13
C PRO A 52 -2.31 7.27 -2.92
N SER A 53 -1.12 7.57 -2.38
CA SER A 53 0.15 7.42 -3.10
C SER A 53 1.28 7.09 -2.14
N MET A 54 1.74 5.83 -2.18
CA MET A 54 2.90 5.39 -1.40
C MET A 54 4.24 5.68 -2.11
N ASN A 55 4.26 5.70 -3.44
CA ASN A 55 5.39 6.07 -4.29
C ASN A 55 5.07 7.31 -5.16
N PRO A 56 5.04 8.52 -4.56
CA PRO A 56 4.77 9.75 -5.31
C PRO A 56 5.86 10.08 -6.34
N ASP A 57 7.12 9.71 -6.10
CA ASP A 57 8.24 9.99 -7.00
C ASP A 57 8.14 9.19 -8.30
N GLY A 58 7.78 7.90 -8.19
CA GLY A 58 7.51 7.05 -9.35
C GLY A 58 6.31 7.57 -10.15
N TYR A 59 5.27 8.06 -9.46
CA TYR A 59 4.08 8.63 -10.11
C TYR A 59 4.44 9.85 -10.97
N GLU A 60 5.21 10.80 -10.43
CA GLU A 60 5.63 11.99 -11.17
C GLU A 60 6.44 11.62 -12.44
N THR A 61 7.26 10.58 -12.35
CA THR A 61 8.02 10.06 -13.49
C THR A 61 7.10 9.50 -14.57
N ALA A 62 6.15 8.63 -14.19
CA ALA A 62 5.18 8.06 -15.12
C ALA A 62 4.26 9.14 -15.73
N TYR A 63 3.82 10.10 -14.92
CA TYR A 63 2.92 11.18 -15.32
C TYR A 63 3.54 12.08 -16.39
N LYS A 64 4.82 12.48 -16.22
CA LYS A 64 5.53 13.34 -17.19
C LYS A 64 5.68 12.69 -18.57
N LEU A 65 5.82 11.36 -18.62
CA LEU A 65 5.90 10.60 -19.87
C LEU A 65 4.52 10.37 -20.50
N GLY A 66 3.49 10.25 -19.68
CA GLY A 66 2.13 9.94 -20.10
C GLY A 66 1.89 8.43 -20.22
N SER A 67 0.60 8.06 -20.19
CA SER A 67 0.15 6.66 -20.08
C SER A 67 0.66 5.74 -21.20
N GLU A 68 0.81 6.25 -22.42
CA GLU A 68 1.23 5.46 -23.58
C GLU A 68 2.74 5.15 -23.55
N LEU A 69 3.55 6.05 -22.99
CA LEU A 69 5.00 5.97 -23.01
C LEU A 69 5.59 5.38 -21.72
N ALA A 70 4.88 5.50 -20.58
CA ALA A 70 5.38 4.96 -19.31
C ALA A 70 5.48 3.42 -19.33
N GLY A 71 4.55 2.75 -20.02
CA GLY A 71 4.53 1.29 -20.12
C GLY A 71 4.52 0.61 -18.75
N TRP A 72 5.12 -0.58 -18.68
CA TRP A 72 5.14 -1.41 -17.46
C TRP A 72 6.20 -0.99 -16.44
N ALA A 73 7.23 -0.27 -16.87
CA ALA A 73 8.47 -0.04 -16.12
C ALA A 73 8.61 1.40 -15.59
N MET A 74 8.34 2.41 -16.42
CA MET A 74 8.68 3.79 -16.04
C MET A 74 7.78 4.27 -14.90
N GLY A 75 8.39 4.66 -13.79
CA GLY A 75 7.69 5.10 -12.59
C GLY A 75 7.16 3.98 -11.69
N ARG A 76 7.50 2.70 -11.97
CA ARG A 76 7.17 1.57 -11.11
C ARG A 76 7.97 1.60 -9.79
N TRP A 77 9.29 1.72 -9.91
CA TRP A 77 10.24 1.74 -8.79
C TRP A 77 10.30 3.11 -8.11
N THR A 78 10.91 3.18 -6.91
CA THR A 78 11.27 4.44 -6.26
C THR A 78 12.36 5.19 -7.05
N TYR A 79 12.70 6.40 -6.61
CA TYR A 79 13.85 7.14 -7.14
C TYR A 79 15.17 6.35 -7.10
N GLU A 80 15.34 5.50 -6.09
CA GLU A 80 16.54 4.66 -5.91
C GLU A 80 16.49 3.34 -6.71
N GLY A 81 15.45 3.12 -7.52
CA GLY A 81 15.30 1.90 -8.31
C GLY A 81 14.76 0.71 -7.51
N ILE A 82 14.15 0.95 -6.35
CA ILE A 82 13.62 -0.08 -5.46
C ILE A 82 12.16 -0.38 -5.76
N ASP A 83 11.79 -1.67 -5.85
CA ASP A 83 10.39 -2.09 -5.94
C ASP A 83 9.84 -2.20 -4.52
N LEU A 84 8.97 -1.27 -4.12
CA LEU A 84 8.42 -1.22 -2.77
C LEU A 84 7.65 -2.50 -2.41
N ASN A 85 7.03 -3.18 -3.38
CA ASN A 85 6.31 -4.43 -3.12
C ASN A 85 7.25 -5.62 -2.89
N HIS A 86 8.55 -5.44 -3.15
CA HIS A 86 9.63 -6.38 -2.84
C HIS A 86 10.60 -5.81 -1.79
N ASN A 87 10.20 -4.78 -1.03
CA ASN A 87 11.00 -4.20 0.07
C ASN A 87 10.41 -4.47 1.47
N PHE A 88 9.54 -5.47 1.59
CA PHE A 88 9.06 -5.92 2.89
C PHE A 88 9.92 -7.07 3.38
N ALA A 89 10.07 -7.18 4.71
CA ALA A 89 10.71 -8.32 5.33
C ALA A 89 9.99 -9.61 4.89
N ASP A 90 10.75 -10.57 4.36
CA ASP A 90 10.21 -11.86 3.95
C ASP A 90 10.03 -12.77 5.18
N LEU A 91 8.79 -12.80 5.67
CA LEU A 91 8.42 -13.66 6.80
C LEU A 91 8.21 -15.11 6.37
N ASN A 92 7.86 -15.34 5.11
CA ASN A 92 7.44 -16.66 4.63
C ASN A 92 8.64 -17.59 4.53
N THR A 93 9.67 -17.19 3.79
CA THR A 93 10.88 -18.01 3.63
C THR A 93 11.52 -18.29 4.99
N ALA A 94 11.66 -17.25 5.81
CA ALA A 94 12.27 -17.37 7.12
C ALA A 94 11.49 -18.30 8.08
N LEU A 95 10.15 -18.29 8.02
CA LEU A 95 9.32 -19.21 8.80
C LEU A 95 9.47 -20.66 8.33
N TRP A 96 9.39 -20.91 7.02
CA TRP A 96 9.49 -22.28 6.48
C TRP A 96 10.88 -22.87 6.72
N ASP A 97 11.95 -22.10 6.52
CA ASP A 97 13.31 -22.53 6.86
C ASP A 97 13.42 -22.87 8.35
N ALA A 98 12.78 -22.10 9.23
CA ALA A 98 12.79 -22.38 10.67
C ALA A 98 11.98 -23.65 11.03
N GLU A 99 10.88 -23.92 10.35
CA GLU A 99 10.12 -25.17 10.52
C GLU A 99 10.92 -26.38 10.05
N ASP A 100 11.56 -26.31 8.88
CA ASP A 100 12.39 -27.39 8.33
C ASP A 100 13.61 -27.72 9.21
N ASN A 101 14.04 -26.76 10.05
CA ASN A 101 15.14 -26.92 11.00
C ASN A 101 14.67 -27.15 12.46
N ASP A 102 13.39 -27.44 12.70
CA ASP A 102 12.81 -27.68 14.04
C ASP A 102 13.03 -26.51 15.04
N LEU A 103 13.10 -25.27 14.55
CA LEU A 103 13.35 -24.06 15.36
C LEU A 103 12.05 -23.40 15.87
N VAL A 104 10.90 -23.75 15.30
CA VAL A 104 9.58 -23.24 15.68
C VAL A 104 8.96 -24.13 16.79
N PRO A 105 8.31 -23.55 17.82
CA PRO A 105 7.96 -22.13 17.98
C PRO A 105 8.94 -21.32 18.85
N HIS A 106 10.00 -21.93 19.39
CA HIS A 106 10.73 -21.35 20.52
C HIS A 106 12.05 -20.66 20.19
N GLN A 107 12.67 -20.95 19.04
CA GLN A 107 14.01 -20.46 18.68
C GLN A 107 14.00 -19.45 17.53
N PHE A 108 12.91 -19.38 16.75
CA PHE A 108 12.79 -18.42 15.65
C PHE A 108 12.16 -17.09 16.12
N PRO A 109 12.82 -15.93 15.87
CA PRO A 109 12.27 -14.63 16.25
C PRO A 109 11.09 -14.23 15.36
N ASN A 110 10.00 -13.77 15.97
CA ASN A 110 8.80 -13.27 15.27
C ASN A 110 8.80 -11.74 15.09
N HIS A 111 9.93 -11.08 15.31
CA HIS A 111 10.10 -9.62 15.32
C HIS A 111 11.53 -9.26 14.92
N TYR A 112 11.74 -8.02 14.46
CA TYR A 112 13.04 -7.51 13.97
C TYR A 112 13.63 -8.30 12.79
N ILE A 113 12.78 -8.86 11.94
CA ILE A 113 13.23 -9.54 10.71
C ILE A 113 13.70 -8.47 9.73
N PRO A 114 14.94 -8.59 9.18
CA PRO A 114 15.51 -7.57 8.32
C PRO A 114 14.72 -7.44 7.01
N ILE A 115 14.71 -6.22 6.46
CA ILE A 115 14.28 -5.98 5.09
C ILE A 115 15.41 -6.34 4.13
N PRO A 116 15.12 -6.62 2.84
CA PRO A 116 16.16 -6.89 1.85
C PRO A 116 17.20 -5.77 1.75
N GLU A 117 18.48 -6.15 1.70
CA GLU A 117 19.62 -5.25 1.46
C GLU A 117 19.95 -5.24 -0.04
N TYR A 118 19.35 -4.36 -0.83
CA TYR A 118 19.74 -4.14 -2.23
C TYR A 118 20.09 -2.68 -2.48
#